data_AF-A0A9E5WSB7-F1
#
_entry.id   AF-A0A9E5WSB7-F1
#
_cell.length_a   1.000
_cell.length_b   1.000
_cell.length_c   1.000
_cell.angle_alpha   90.00
_cell.angle_beta   90.00
_cell.angle_gamma   90.00
#
_symmetry.space_group_name_H-M   'P 1'
#
loop_
_entity.id
_entity.type
_entity.pdbx_description
1 polymer ?
#
loop_
_entity_poly.entity_id
_entity_poly.type
_entity_poly.pdbx_seq_one_letter_code
_entity_poly.pdbx_strand_id
1 'polypeptide(L)'
;RALTITENIALGQNLGDFHSGFRAYRRDVLETIPFEVNSDDFVFDSQFLIQAVYFGFKLGDIPVPVRYFEEASSINFRRSVVYALGTLATLAQFWTQKLHLAHWRLFQRS
;
A
#
# COMPACT_ATOMS: atom_id res chain seq x y z
N ARG A 1 2.29 -13.27 0.76
CA ARG A 1 3.72 -13.52 0.44
C ARG A 1 4.05 -13.25 -1.04
N ALA A 2 3.38 -13.87 -2.02
CA ALA A 2 3.67 -13.57 -3.43
C ALA A 2 3.48 -12.08 -3.76
N LEU A 3 2.37 -11.47 -3.31
CA LEU A 3 2.08 -10.05 -3.52
C LEU A 3 3.14 -9.13 -2.89
N THR A 4 3.48 -9.39 -1.62
CA THR A 4 4.58 -8.72 -0.88
C THR A 4 5.90 -8.72 -1.65
N ILE A 5 6.28 -9.85 -2.27
CA ILE A 5 7.51 -9.94 -3.08
C ILE A 5 7.39 -9.05 -4.31
N THR A 6 6.27 -9.10 -5.02
CA THR A 6 6.01 -8.24 -6.18
C THR A 6 6.07 -6.76 -5.81
N GLU A 7 5.46 -6.36 -4.69
CA GLU A 7 5.49 -4.99 -4.17
C GLU A 7 6.92 -4.55 -3.84
N ASN A 8 7.69 -5.38 -3.11
CA ASN A 8 9.10 -5.11 -2.81
C ASN A 8 9.92 -4.88 -4.09
N ILE A 9 9.78 -5.74 -5.10
CA ILE A 9 10.48 -5.61 -6.38
C ILE A 9 10.06 -4.33 -7.11
N ALA A 10 8.74 -4.10 -7.23
CA ALA A 10 8.21 -2.97 -7.98
C ALA A 10 8.52 -1.62 -7.33
N LEU A 11 8.61 -1.57 -6.00
CA LEU A 11 8.80 -0.35 -5.21
C LEU A 11 10.25 -0.16 -4.74
N GLY A 12 11.13 -1.13 -4.98
CA GLY A 12 12.49 -1.13 -4.45
C GLY A 12 12.55 -1.16 -2.92
N GLN A 13 11.62 -1.89 -2.29
CA GLN A 13 11.52 -2.04 -0.84
C GLN A 13 11.98 -3.44 -0.39
N ASN A 14 12.09 -3.63 0.93
CA ASN A 14 12.41 -4.92 1.54
C ASN A 14 11.63 -5.15 2.84
N LEU A 15 10.31 -5.05 2.78
CA LEU A 15 9.41 -5.32 3.91
C LEU A 15 9.10 -6.81 4.01
N GLY A 16 8.96 -7.32 5.22
CA GLY A 16 8.51 -8.67 5.52
C GLY A 16 7.01 -8.89 5.24
N ASP A 17 6.19 -7.85 5.42
CA ASP A 17 4.76 -7.87 5.08
C ASP A 17 4.21 -6.48 4.74
N PHE A 18 3.67 -6.32 3.53
CA PHE A 18 2.96 -5.11 3.11
C PHE A 18 1.53 -5.03 3.62
N HIS A 19 0.95 -6.15 4.05
CA HIS A 19 -0.49 -6.28 4.32
C HIS A 19 -0.82 -6.24 5.83
N SER A 20 0.15 -5.94 6.68
CA SER A 20 -0.10 -5.68 8.09
C SER A 20 -0.95 -4.41 8.26
N GLY A 21 -2.02 -4.53 9.05
CA GLY A 21 -2.91 -3.41 9.38
C GLY A 21 -2.40 -2.52 10.50
N PHE A 22 -1.40 -2.95 11.28
CA PHE A 22 -0.83 -2.12 12.35
C PHE A 22 0.32 -1.27 11.82
N ARG A 23 0.14 0.05 11.84
CA ARG A 23 1.06 1.01 11.21
C ARG A 23 1.19 2.28 12.05
N ALA A 24 2.36 2.90 12.00
CA ALA A 24 2.62 4.20 12.61
C ALA A 24 3.16 5.15 11.54
N TYR A 25 2.66 6.38 11.53
CA TYR A 25 3.02 7.39 10.54
C TYR A 25 3.56 8.64 11.21
N ARG A 26 4.52 9.30 10.55
CA ARG A 26 4.88 10.67 10.90
C ARG A 26 3.83 11.63 10.34
N ARG A 27 3.67 12.79 10.98
CA ARG A 27 2.71 13.82 10.55
C ARG A 27 2.93 14.23 9.08
N ASP A 28 4.17 14.47 8.69
CA ASP A 28 4.54 14.92 7.34
C ASP A 28 4.13 13.92 6.25
N VAL A 29 4.07 12.62 6.57
CA VAL A 29 3.55 11.59 5.66
C VAL A 29 2.06 11.80 5.41
N LEU A 30 1.28 12.00 6.48
CA LEU A 30 -0.17 12.22 6.39
C LEU A 30 -0.50 13.55 5.68
N GLU A 31 0.32 14.59 5.88
CA GLU A 31 0.10 15.89 5.24
C GLU A 31 0.52 15.93 3.76
N THR A 32 1.32 14.97 3.29
CA THR A 32 1.82 14.95 1.90
C THR A 32 1.06 13.98 1.00
N ILE A 33 0.61 12.85 1.54
CA ILE A 33 -0.07 11.81 0.78
C ILE A 33 -1.55 12.19 0.62
N PRO A 34 -2.10 12.20 -0.62
CA PRO A 34 -3.50 12.50 -0.88
C PRO A 34 -4.37 11.27 -0.59
N PHE A 35 -4.34 10.77 0.65
CA PHE A 35 -5.02 9.53 1.00
C PHE A 35 -6.55 9.66 0.95
N GLU A 36 -7.09 10.89 0.91
CA GLU A 36 -8.51 11.19 0.76
C GLU A 36 -9.07 10.81 -0.62
N VAL A 37 -8.21 10.63 -1.63
CA VAL A 37 -8.63 10.11 -2.95
C VAL A 37 -8.45 8.60 -3.08
N ASN A 38 -7.99 7.92 -2.03
CA ASN A 38 -7.86 6.47 -2.02
C ASN A 38 -9.24 5.81 -1.93
N SER A 39 -9.28 4.50 -2.15
CA SER A 39 -10.49 3.70 -2.03
C SER A 39 -10.99 3.63 -0.59
N ASP A 40 -12.30 3.57 -0.39
CA ASP A 40 -12.92 3.27 0.91
C ASP A 40 -12.91 1.76 1.28
N ASP A 41 -12.30 0.90 0.46
CA ASP A 41 -12.18 -0.55 0.70
C ASP A 41 -10.73 -0.95 1.00
N PHE A 42 -10.47 -2.24 1.24
CA PHE A 42 -9.19 -2.78 1.68
C PHE A 42 -7.97 -2.36 0.83
N VAL A 43 -8.15 -1.99 -0.44
CA VAL A 43 -7.03 -1.54 -1.30
C VAL A 43 -6.42 -0.21 -0.86
N PHE A 44 -7.12 0.56 0.00
CA PHE A 44 -6.62 1.78 0.62
C PHE A 44 -5.18 1.63 1.13
N ASP A 45 -4.94 0.56 1.89
CA ASP A 45 -3.67 0.33 2.56
C ASP A 45 -2.51 0.15 1.58
N SER A 46 -2.77 -0.49 0.44
CA SER A 46 -1.79 -0.66 -0.63
C SER A 46 -1.56 0.67 -1.36
N GLN A 47 -2.62 1.42 -1.64
CA GLN A 47 -2.52 2.73 -2.27
C GLN A 47 -1.67 3.68 -1.44
N PHE A 48 -1.93 3.74 -0.14
CA PHE A 48 -1.19 4.57 0.80
C PHE A 48 0.31 4.26 0.80
N LEU A 49 0.71 2.98 0.92
CA LEU A 49 2.14 2.62 0.94
C LEU A 49 2.83 2.88 -0.40
N ILE A 50 2.16 2.62 -1.52
CA ILE A 50 2.69 2.89 -2.85
C ILE A 50 2.88 4.40 -3.05
N GLN A 51 1.93 5.22 -2.59
CA GLN A 51 2.06 6.68 -2.57
C GLN A 51 3.22 7.13 -1.69
N ALA A 52 3.38 6.52 -0.50
CA ALA A 52 4.49 6.85 0.38
C ALA A 52 5.84 6.64 -0.31
N VAL A 53 6.02 5.52 -1.02
CA VAL A 53 7.21 5.27 -1.83
C VAL A 53 7.34 6.30 -2.96
N TYR A 54 6.25 6.62 -3.67
CA TYR A 54 6.25 7.61 -4.75
C TYR A 54 6.72 8.99 -4.29
N PHE A 55 6.23 9.46 -3.14
CA PHE A 55 6.63 10.74 -2.56
C PHE A 55 7.99 10.70 -1.86
N GLY A 56 8.71 9.57 -1.90
CA GLY A 56 10.07 9.43 -1.40
C GLY A 56 10.17 9.17 0.10
N PHE A 57 9.08 8.77 0.75
CA PHE A 57 9.11 8.37 2.16
C PHE A 57 9.73 6.97 2.31
N LYS A 58 10.38 6.74 3.44
CA LYS A 58 10.98 5.45 3.78
C LYS A 58 9.97 4.58 4.51
N LEU A 59 9.86 3.33 4.07
CA LEU A 59 9.06 2.31 4.73
C LEU A 59 9.99 1.42 5.55
N GLY A 60 9.50 0.94 6.68
CA GLY A 60 10.19 -0.04 7.51
C GLY A 60 9.18 -0.82 8.33
N ASP A 61 9.52 -2.05 8.65
CA ASP A 61 8.73 -2.93 9.50
C ASP A 61 9.55 -3.38 10.71
N ILE A 62 8.83 -3.68 11.78
CA ILE A 62 9.40 -4.27 12.99
C ILE A 62 8.71 -5.61 13.25
N PRO A 63 9.44 -6.68 13.60
CA PRO A 63 8.82 -7.93 13.97
C PRO A 63 7.96 -7.75 15.22
N VAL A 64 6.68 -8.07 15.12
CA VAL A 64 5.75 -8.10 16.25
C VAL A 64 5.24 -9.54 16.42
N PRO A 65 5.26 -10.12 17.62
CA PRO A 65 4.70 -11.45 17.85
C PRO A 65 3.20 -11.43 17.55
N VAL A 66 2.77 -12.26 16.59
CA VAL A 66 1.38 -12.33 16.18
C VAL A 66 0.55 -12.99 17.28
N ARG A 67 -0.52 -12.31 17.70
CA ARG A 67 -1.56 -12.89 18.55
C ARG A 67 -2.83 -13.02 17.71
N TYR A 68 -3.16 -14.25 17.31
CA TYR A 68 -4.43 -14.54 16.69
C TYR A 68 -5.50 -14.62 17.78
N PHE A 69 -6.51 -13.77 17.69
CA PHE A 69 -7.73 -13.85 18.49
C PHE A 69 -8.82 -14.44 17.59
N GLU A 70 -9.75 -15.22 18.15
CA GLU A 70 -10.83 -15.85 17.38
C GLU A 70 -11.73 -14.81 16.69
N GLU A 71 -11.75 -13.57 17.19
CA GLU A 71 -12.50 -12.44 16.65
C GLU A 71 -11.78 -11.72 15.48
N ALA A 72 -10.61 -12.18 15.06
CA ALA A 72 -9.88 -11.56 13.95
C ALA A 72 -10.68 -11.68 12.64
N SER A 73 -11.10 -10.55 12.08
CA SER A 73 -11.87 -10.50 10.85
C SER A 73 -11.06 -11.08 9.68
N SER A 74 -11.55 -12.16 9.08
CA SER A 74 -10.96 -12.73 7.87
C SER A 74 -11.59 -12.11 6.62
N ILE A 75 -10.75 -11.71 5.68
CA ILE A 75 -11.22 -11.26 4.37
C ILE A 75 -11.74 -12.47 3.58
N ASN A 76 -12.96 -12.37 3.02
CA ASN A 76 -13.51 -13.43 2.19
C ASN A 76 -12.78 -13.50 0.84
N PHE A 77 -12.80 -14.67 0.18
CA PHE A 77 -12.04 -14.92 -1.04
C PHE A 77 -12.25 -13.86 -2.14
N ARG A 78 -13.51 -13.45 -2.38
CA ARG A 78 -13.85 -12.44 -3.39
C ARG A 78 -13.17 -11.11 -3.08
N ARG A 79 -13.25 -10.64 -1.83
CA ARG A 79 -12.60 -9.40 -1.40
C ARG A 79 -11.08 -9.52 -1.47
N SER A 80 -10.50 -10.69 -1.19
CA SER A 80 -9.06 -10.94 -1.34
C SER A 80 -8.59 -10.79 -2.78
N VAL A 81 -9.37 -11.27 -3.76
CA VAL A 81 -9.05 -11.13 -5.18
C VAL A 81 -9.13 -9.67 -5.61
N VAL A 82 -10.18 -8.96 -5.22
CA VAL A 82 -10.34 -7.52 -5.51
C VAL A 82 -9.16 -6.72 -4.92
N TYR A 83 -8.79 -7.02 -3.68
CA TYR A 83 -7.65 -6.41 -3.01
C TYR A 83 -6.33 -6.65 -3.76
N ALA A 84 -6.05 -7.89 -4.16
CA ALA A 84 -4.84 -8.25 -4.88
C ALA A 84 -4.76 -7.56 -6.25
N LEU A 85 -5.85 -7.59 -7.03
CA LEU A 85 -5.92 -6.92 -8.33
C LEU A 85 -5.81 -5.40 -8.20
N GLY A 86 -6.46 -4.81 -7.19
CA GLY A 86 -6.35 -3.39 -6.89
C GLY A 86 -4.92 -2.97 -6.54
N THR A 87 -4.22 -3.79 -5.75
CA THR A 87 -2.81 -3.56 -5.42
C THR A 87 -1.92 -3.57 -6.68
N LEU A 88 -2.10 -4.57 -7.55
CA LEU A 88 -1.37 -4.65 -8.82
C LEU A 88 -1.69 -3.48 -9.76
N ALA A 89 -2.96 -3.06 -9.82
CA ALA A 89 -3.36 -1.89 -10.58
C ALA A 89 -2.68 -0.62 -10.08
N THR A 90 -2.57 -0.43 -8.76
CA THR A 90 -1.87 0.73 -8.20
C THR A 90 -0.36 0.68 -8.44
N LEU A 91 0.27 -0.50 -8.45
CA LEU A 91 1.66 -0.64 -8.89
C LEU A 91 1.85 -0.24 -10.36
N ALA A 92 0.91 -0.60 -11.24
CA ALA A 92 0.93 -0.15 -12.63
C ALA A 92 0.76 1.38 -12.75
N GLN A 93 -0.15 1.96 -11.96
CA GLN A 93 -0.32 3.42 -11.88
C GLN A 93 0.95 4.11 -11.40
N PHE A 94 1.63 3.56 -10.39
CA PHE A 94 2.91 4.05 -9.89
C PHE A 94 3.98 4.10 -10.99
N TRP A 95 4.14 3.01 -11.74
CA TRP A 95 5.16 2.96 -12.79
C TRP A 95 4.82 3.85 -13.97
N THR A 96 3.56 3.86 -14.42
CA THR A 96 3.13 4.76 -15.50
C THR A 96 3.27 6.23 -15.10
N GLN A 97 2.98 6.59 -13.85
CA GLN A 97 3.25 7.92 -13.30
C GLN A 97 4.75 8.23 -13.26
N LYS A 98 5.57 7.33 -12.71
CA LYS A 98 7.02 7.52 -12.56
C LYS A 98 7.74 7.64 -13.91
N LEU A 99 7.24 6.94 -14.93
CA LEU A 99 7.71 7.02 -16.30
C LEU A 99 7.09 8.19 -17.10
N HIS A 100 6.26 9.03 -16.47
CA HIS A 100 5.56 10.16 -17.10
C HIS A 100 4.66 9.76 -18.28
N LEU A 101 4.18 8.52 -18.30
CA LEU A 101 3.28 7.98 -19.34
C LEU A 101 1.80 8.29 -19.08
N ALA A 102 1.45 8.56 -17.82
CA ALA A 102 0.09 8.91 -17.39
C ALA A 102 0.15 9.83 -16.17
N HIS A 103 -0.95 10.55 -15.94
CA HIS A 103 -1.11 11.42 -14.78
C HIS A 103 -2.28 10.94 -13.93
N TRP A 104 -1.99 10.45 -12.72
CA TRP A 104 -2.97 9.91 -11.79
C TRP A 104 -3.15 10.83 -10.58
N ARG A 105 -4.41 11.01 -10.16
CA ARG A 105 -4.76 11.78 -8.97
C ARG A 105 -4.13 11.22 -7.69
N LEU A 106 -3.91 9.90 -7.63
CA LEU A 106 -3.23 9.23 -6.52
C LEU A 106 -1.83 9.79 -6.24
N PHE A 107 -1.16 10.41 -7.22
CA PHE A 107 0.22 10.87 -7.08
C PHE A 107 0.36 12.40 -7.18
N GLN A 108 -0.74 13.11 -6.96
CA GLN A 108 -0.76 14.57 -6.84
C GLN A 108 -0.70 14.94 -5.36
N ARG A 109 0.20 15.83 -4.95
CA ARG A 109 0.28 16.24 -3.53
C ARG A 109 -1.06 16.83 -3.06
N SER A 110 -1.38 16.55 -1.79
CA SER A 110 -2.50 17.16 -1.06
C SER A 110 -2.39 18.68 -0.98
#